data_AF-A0A7Y4V780-F1
#
_entry.id   AF-A0A7Y4V780-F1
#
_cell.length_a   1.000
_cell.length_b   1.000
_cell.length_c   1.000
_cell.angle_alpha   90.00
_cell.angle_beta   90.00
_cell.angle_gamma   90.00
#
_symmetry.space_group_name_H-M   'P 1'
#
loop_
_entity.id
_entity.type
_entity.pdbx_description
1 polymer ?
#
loop_
_entity_poly.entity_id
_entity_poly.type
_entity_poly.pdbx_seq_one_letter_code
_entity_poly.pdbx_strand_id
1 'polypeptide(L)'
;MIDAFNAINGYDSFHSKLLGYFKLSRWDATDRVLVSWPGNYYRYALDNYSWGYCAFQDFPTSTLQKADIFLTTHTATVNRSSVTGYCFDIDKDNVWPEGTGQMIVAYQKAGNFSSADYYLAEIEKLLVKSNLYPTAYGIPYSSNFGTHYANAPLWQGADTKPCVSSDAWYLFGVLQFDPMAVNYNKAIPLADKFWVN
;
A
#
# COMPACT_ATOMS: atom_id res chain seq x y z
N MET A 1 2.37 -2.05 12.15
CA MET A 1 3.65 -2.57 12.73
C MET A 1 4.88 -2.14 11.93
N ILE A 2 4.86 -2.20 10.59
CA ILE A 2 5.99 -1.75 9.75
C ILE A 2 6.22 -0.23 9.88
N ASP A 3 5.15 0.54 9.95
CA ASP A 3 5.13 1.96 10.32
C ASP A 3 5.88 2.24 11.64
N ALA A 4 5.60 1.50 12.71
CA ALA A 4 6.25 1.66 14.00
C ALA A 4 7.74 1.28 13.94
N PHE A 5 8.09 0.22 13.20
CA PHE A 5 9.49 -0.11 12.91
C PHE A 5 10.22 1.09 12.31
N ASN A 6 9.57 1.83 11.42
CA ASN A 6 10.19 2.90 10.67
C ASN A 6 10.23 4.24 11.43
N ALA A 7 9.13 4.60 12.07
CA ALA A 7 8.95 5.87 12.78
C ALA A 7 9.83 6.01 14.03
N ILE A 8 10.11 4.92 14.74
CA ILE A 8 10.98 4.96 15.92
C ILE A 8 12.44 5.07 15.48
N ASN A 9 13.19 6.00 16.09
CA ASN A 9 14.57 6.27 15.71
C ASN A 9 15.52 5.16 16.18
N GLY A 10 16.57 4.91 15.39
CA GLY A 10 17.65 3.99 15.70
C GLY A 10 17.32 2.52 15.44
N TYR A 11 18.15 1.64 16.01
CA TYR A 11 17.94 0.20 16.05
C TYR A 11 18.25 -0.29 17.46
N ASP A 12 17.26 -0.83 18.13
CA ASP A 12 17.33 -1.24 19.54
C ASP A 12 16.55 -2.53 19.79
N SER A 13 16.32 -2.86 21.07
CA SER A 13 15.58 -4.06 21.45
C SER A 13 14.11 -4.07 20.99
N PHE A 14 13.49 -2.92 20.75
CA PHE A 14 12.15 -2.85 20.17
C PHE A 14 12.18 -3.35 18.72
N HIS A 15 13.13 -2.84 17.94
CA HIS A 15 13.27 -3.18 16.52
C HIS A 15 13.62 -4.66 16.33
N SER A 16 14.60 -5.18 17.08
CA SER A 16 15.00 -6.58 16.94
C SER A 16 13.90 -7.56 17.35
N LYS A 17 13.13 -7.26 18.40
CA LYS A 17 11.95 -8.06 18.79
C LYS A 17 10.86 -8.02 17.73
N LEU A 18 10.63 -6.85 17.13
CA LEU A 18 9.64 -6.69 16.06
C LEU A 18 10.03 -7.47 14.80
N LEU A 19 11.30 -7.40 14.39
CA LEU A 19 11.80 -8.22 13.27
C LEU A 19 11.76 -9.72 13.60
N GLY A 20 12.08 -10.11 14.83
CA GLY A 20 11.94 -11.48 15.31
C GLY A 20 10.49 -11.99 15.19
N TYR A 21 9.52 -11.16 15.58
CA TYR A 21 8.11 -11.45 15.38
C TYR A 21 7.75 -11.59 13.89
N PHE A 22 8.20 -10.68 13.03
CA PHE A 22 7.93 -10.80 11.60
C PHE A 22 8.50 -12.08 11.01
N LYS A 23 9.75 -12.42 11.33
CA LYS A 23 10.40 -13.65 10.89
C LYS A 23 9.61 -14.90 11.29
N LEU A 24 9.13 -14.96 12.54
CA LEU A 24 8.49 -16.15 13.10
C LEU A 24 7.00 -16.26 12.76
N SER A 25 6.32 -15.13 12.55
CA SER A 25 4.84 -15.09 12.50
C SER A 25 4.25 -14.43 11.26
N ARG A 26 5.06 -13.74 10.44
CA ARG A 26 4.58 -12.94 9.30
C ARG A 26 5.41 -13.12 8.04
N TRP A 27 6.48 -13.92 8.03
CA TRP A 27 7.30 -14.13 6.85
C TRP A 27 6.89 -15.39 6.10
N ASP A 28 6.62 -15.24 4.81
CA ASP A 28 6.53 -16.36 3.87
C ASP A 28 7.91 -16.57 3.24
N ALA A 29 8.60 -17.66 3.61
CA ALA A 29 9.93 -17.95 3.08
C ALA A 29 9.91 -18.44 1.63
N THR A 30 8.80 -19.00 1.16
CA THR A 30 8.65 -19.47 -0.23
C THR A 30 8.45 -18.29 -1.14
N ASP A 31 7.46 -17.45 -0.81
CA ASP A 31 7.11 -16.29 -1.62
C ASP A 31 7.97 -15.07 -1.29
N ARG A 32 8.80 -15.11 -0.26
CA ARG A 32 9.64 -13.99 0.20
C ARG A 32 8.84 -12.69 0.36
N VAL A 33 7.69 -12.79 1.02
CA VAL A 33 6.79 -11.65 1.30
C VAL A 33 6.35 -11.66 2.77
N LEU A 34 5.93 -10.48 3.26
CA LEU A 34 5.25 -10.37 4.55
C LEU A 34 3.76 -10.66 4.38
N VAL A 35 3.21 -11.51 5.25
CA VAL A 35 1.80 -11.92 5.25
C VAL A 35 1.07 -11.30 6.44
N SER A 36 -0.22 -11.02 6.27
CA SER A 36 -1.07 -10.40 7.30
C SER A 36 -1.66 -11.45 8.24
N TRP A 37 -2.28 -12.49 7.68
CA TRP A 37 -3.05 -13.47 8.43
C TRP A 37 -2.71 -14.93 8.03
N PRO A 38 -1.58 -15.49 8.53
CA PRO A 38 -1.21 -16.86 8.25
C PRO A 38 -2.35 -17.85 8.57
N GLY A 39 -2.64 -18.75 7.63
CA GLY A 39 -3.69 -19.77 7.77
C GLY A 39 -5.11 -19.28 7.47
N ASN A 40 -5.30 -18.01 7.13
CA ASN A 40 -6.59 -17.45 6.72
C ASN A 40 -6.67 -17.26 5.20
N TYR A 41 -7.89 -17.18 4.65
CA TYR A 41 -8.13 -16.83 3.25
C TYR A 41 -7.52 -15.45 2.90
N TYR A 42 -7.69 -14.46 3.76
CA TYR A 42 -7.11 -13.12 3.62
C TYR A 42 -5.63 -13.09 4.04
N ARG A 43 -4.86 -14.14 3.75
CA ARG A 43 -3.45 -14.28 4.18
C ARG A 43 -2.60 -13.06 3.85
N TYR A 44 -2.81 -12.50 2.66
CA TYR A 44 -2.03 -11.39 2.13
C TYR A 44 -2.79 -10.08 2.26
N ALA A 45 -2.06 -8.99 2.46
CA ALA A 45 -2.57 -7.63 2.45
C ALA A 45 -1.59 -6.75 1.66
N LEU A 46 -2.11 -5.87 0.81
CA LEU A 46 -1.29 -5.07 -0.10
C LEU A 46 -0.22 -4.24 0.64
N ASP A 47 -0.57 -3.64 1.78
CA ASP A 47 0.33 -2.78 2.57
C ASP A 47 1.64 -3.47 2.93
N ASN A 48 1.61 -4.78 3.17
CA ASN A 48 2.83 -5.53 3.51
C ASN A 48 3.84 -5.59 2.36
N TYR A 49 3.38 -5.44 1.12
CA TYR A 49 4.20 -5.50 -0.09
C TYR A 49 4.85 -4.15 -0.34
N SER A 50 4.05 -3.09 -0.38
CA SER A 50 4.49 -1.71 -0.59
C SER A 50 5.34 -1.22 0.59
N TRP A 51 4.85 -1.34 1.83
CA TRP A 51 5.55 -0.85 3.01
C TRP A 51 6.76 -1.71 3.35
N GLY A 52 6.70 -3.03 3.11
CA GLY A 52 7.86 -3.91 3.26
C GLY A 52 9.01 -3.44 2.39
N TYR A 53 8.73 -3.12 1.12
CA TYR A 53 9.73 -2.57 0.20
C TYR A 53 10.23 -1.19 0.63
N CYS A 54 9.34 -0.29 1.04
CA CYS A 54 9.72 1.07 1.37
C CYS A 54 10.46 1.21 2.72
N ALA A 55 10.20 0.32 3.69
CA ALA A 55 10.72 0.42 5.05
C ALA A 55 11.97 -0.43 5.32
N PHE A 56 12.11 -1.59 4.66
CA PHE A 56 13.20 -2.52 4.95
C PHE A 56 14.31 -2.40 3.90
N GLN A 57 15.54 -2.14 4.36
CA GLN A 57 16.71 -2.13 3.48
C GLN A 57 16.92 -3.50 2.83
N ASP A 58 17.20 -3.52 1.54
CA ASP A 58 17.46 -4.74 0.75
C ASP A 58 16.24 -5.67 0.60
N PHE A 59 15.03 -5.17 0.84
CA PHE A 59 13.82 -5.96 0.64
C PHE A 59 13.66 -6.36 -0.85
N PRO A 60 13.24 -7.59 -1.17
CA PRO A 60 13.24 -8.07 -2.55
C PRO A 60 12.35 -7.23 -3.47
N THR A 61 12.89 -6.73 -4.59
CA THR A 61 12.10 -6.03 -5.62
C THR A 61 11.00 -6.88 -6.22
N SER A 62 11.16 -8.22 -6.20
CA SER A 62 10.13 -9.17 -6.63
C SER A 62 8.83 -9.07 -5.82
N THR A 63 8.85 -8.47 -4.62
CA THR A 63 7.62 -8.17 -3.87
C THR A 63 6.69 -7.26 -4.67
N LEU A 64 7.22 -6.30 -5.44
CA LEU A 64 6.40 -5.37 -6.21
C LEU A 64 5.70 -6.03 -7.40
N GLN A 65 6.31 -7.06 -7.97
CA GLN A 65 5.68 -7.89 -9.01
C GLN A 65 4.63 -8.81 -8.40
N LYS A 66 4.92 -9.36 -7.22
CA LYS A 66 3.97 -10.23 -6.49
C LYS A 66 2.74 -9.47 -6.01
N ALA A 67 2.78 -8.14 -5.92
CA ALA A 67 1.60 -7.32 -5.63
C ALA A 67 0.51 -7.44 -6.71
N ASP A 68 0.80 -7.99 -7.89
CA ASP A 68 -0.20 -8.26 -8.94
C ASP A 68 -1.31 -9.22 -8.46
N ILE A 69 -1.09 -9.96 -7.38
CA ILE A 69 -2.14 -10.74 -6.73
C ILE A 69 -3.28 -9.88 -6.18
N PHE A 70 -3.14 -8.55 -6.09
CA PHE A 70 -4.19 -7.61 -5.68
C PHE A 70 -4.69 -6.73 -6.83
N LEU A 71 -4.04 -6.80 -7.99
CA LEU A 71 -4.37 -5.99 -9.15
C LEU A 71 -5.78 -6.33 -9.66
N THR A 72 -6.56 -5.29 -9.91
CA THR A 72 -7.96 -5.38 -10.32
C THR A 72 -8.39 -4.16 -11.14
N THR A 73 -9.55 -4.23 -11.78
CA THR A 73 -10.12 -3.14 -12.59
C THR A 73 -11.61 -3.04 -12.33
N HIS A 74 -12.08 -1.83 -12.04
CA HIS A 74 -13.46 -1.58 -11.66
C HIS A 74 -14.03 -0.32 -12.30
N THR A 75 -15.35 -0.29 -12.44
CA THR A 75 -16.07 0.93 -12.83
C THR A 75 -16.28 1.81 -11.61
N ALA A 76 -15.78 3.04 -11.65
CA ALA A 76 -15.88 3.99 -10.57
C ALA A 76 -17.34 4.47 -10.36
N THR A 77 -17.83 4.48 -9.12
CA THR A 77 -19.17 5.01 -8.80
C THR A 77 -19.26 6.50 -9.13
N VAL A 78 -18.20 7.27 -8.87
CA VAL A 78 -18.18 8.74 -8.98
C VAL A 78 -18.44 9.28 -10.38
N ASN A 79 -17.99 8.58 -11.43
CA ASN A 79 -18.06 9.09 -12.81
C ASN A 79 -18.14 8.00 -13.89
N ARG A 80 -18.27 6.73 -13.51
CA ARG A 80 -18.38 5.57 -14.43
C ARG A 80 -17.13 5.27 -15.25
N SER A 81 -15.99 5.88 -14.94
CA SER A 81 -14.71 5.56 -15.59
C SER A 81 -14.24 4.17 -15.19
N SER A 82 -13.57 3.46 -16.11
CA SER A 82 -12.83 2.25 -15.80
C SER A 82 -11.49 2.63 -15.16
N VAL A 83 -11.22 2.08 -13.97
CA VAL A 83 -10.03 2.36 -13.18
C VAL A 83 -9.31 1.07 -12.84
N THR A 84 -8.00 1.03 -13.06
CA THR A 84 -7.13 -0.10 -12.75
C THR A 84 -6.21 0.26 -11.59
N GLY A 85 -6.10 -0.63 -10.62
CA GLY A 85 -5.25 -0.43 -9.45
C GLY A 85 -5.30 -1.63 -8.54
N TYR A 86 -4.98 -1.45 -7.27
CA TYR A 86 -4.85 -2.57 -6.32
C TYR A 86 -6.00 -2.55 -5.31
N CYS A 87 -6.53 -3.73 -4.98
CA CYS A 87 -7.39 -3.92 -3.80
C CYS A 87 -6.51 -4.07 -2.55
N PHE A 88 -7.05 -3.86 -1.35
CA PHE A 88 -6.33 -4.12 -0.09
C PHE A 88 -6.05 -5.62 0.12
N ASP A 89 -6.88 -6.52 -0.44
CA ASP A 89 -6.70 -7.97 -0.35
C ASP A 89 -7.10 -8.72 -1.64
N ILE A 90 -7.12 -10.06 -1.54
CA ILE A 90 -7.23 -10.97 -2.68
C ILE A 90 -8.65 -11.13 -3.24
N ASP A 91 -9.68 -10.59 -2.58
CA ASP A 91 -11.06 -10.65 -3.10
C ASP A 91 -11.26 -9.77 -4.36
N LYS A 92 -10.42 -8.73 -4.49
CA LYS A 92 -10.32 -7.83 -5.63
C LYS A 92 -11.63 -7.14 -6.00
N ASP A 93 -12.50 -6.87 -5.04
CA ASP A 93 -13.85 -6.37 -5.31
C ASP A 93 -13.92 -4.84 -5.58
N ASN A 94 -12.84 -4.11 -5.32
CA ASN A 94 -12.69 -2.69 -5.61
C ASN A 94 -11.25 -2.31 -5.97
N VAL A 95 -11.06 -1.12 -6.56
CA VAL A 95 -9.75 -0.45 -6.54
C VAL A 95 -9.69 0.43 -5.30
N TRP A 96 -8.64 0.23 -4.50
CA TRP A 96 -8.36 0.96 -3.27
C TRP A 96 -7.28 2.03 -3.55
N PRO A 97 -7.62 3.34 -3.62
CA PRO A 97 -6.68 4.36 -4.05
C PRO A 97 -5.55 4.60 -3.05
N GLU A 98 -5.80 4.44 -1.74
CA GLU A 98 -4.76 4.49 -0.73
C GLU A 98 -3.67 3.43 -1.01
N GLY A 99 -4.05 2.16 -1.16
CA GLY A 99 -3.12 1.08 -1.47
C GLY A 99 -2.44 1.24 -2.84
N THR A 100 -3.18 1.72 -3.83
CA THR A 100 -2.62 2.03 -5.15
C THR A 100 -1.58 3.15 -5.04
N GLY A 101 -1.82 4.18 -4.22
CA GLY A 101 -0.87 5.24 -3.92
C GLY A 101 0.38 4.75 -3.19
N GLN A 102 0.24 3.79 -2.29
CA GLN A 102 1.40 3.12 -1.68
C GLN A 102 2.27 2.40 -2.70
N MET A 103 1.65 1.72 -3.67
CA MET A 103 2.37 1.05 -4.76
C MET A 103 3.07 2.06 -5.68
N ILE A 104 2.46 3.21 -5.96
CA ILE A 104 3.12 4.31 -6.71
C ILE A 104 4.42 4.72 -6.04
N VAL A 105 4.39 5.00 -4.73
CA VAL A 105 5.59 5.36 -3.95
C VAL A 105 6.63 4.24 -3.99
N ALA A 106 6.22 2.98 -3.84
CA ALA A 106 7.13 1.85 -3.90
C ALA A 106 7.79 1.68 -5.29
N TYR A 107 7.03 1.89 -6.37
CA TYR A 107 7.55 1.88 -7.73
C TYR A 107 8.54 3.03 -7.97
N GLN A 108 8.26 4.24 -7.49
CA GLN A 108 9.18 5.37 -7.57
C GLN A 108 10.49 5.07 -6.83
N LYS A 109 10.42 4.52 -5.61
CA LYS A 109 11.59 4.09 -4.84
C LYS A 109 12.41 3.03 -5.58
N ALA A 110 11.76 2.14 -6.31
CA ALA A 110 12.40 1.11 -7.14
C ALA A 110 12.95 1.63 -8.48
N GLY A 111 12.73 2.90 -8.83
CA GLY A 111 13.07 3.47 -10.13
C GLY A 111 12.13 3.05 -11.27
N ASN A 112 11.00 2.39 -10.97
CA ASN A 112 9.99 2.01 -11.96
C ASN A 112 8.95 3.13 -12.17
N PHE A 113 9.42 4.26 -12.70
CA PHE A 113 8.57 5.43 -12.92
C PHE A 113 7.42 5.18 -13.91
N SER A 114 7.61 4.30 -14.90
CA SER A 114 6.54 3.95 -15.85
C SER A 114 5.30 3.37 -15.17
N SER A 115 5.48 2.47 -14.20
CA SER A 115 4.35 1.93 -13.42
C SER A 115 3.78 2.99 -12.47
N ALA A 116 4.63 3.81 -11.85
CA ALA A 116 4.18 4.89 -10.98
C ALA A 116 3.27 5.89 -11.72
N ASP A 117 3.71 6.37 -12.89
CA ASP A 117 2.99 7.33 -13.72
C ASP A 117 1.66 6.76 -14.23
N TYR A 118 1.67 5.47 -14.62
CA TYR A 118 0.45 4.78 -15.03
C TYR A 118 -0.59 4.77 -13.91
N TYR A 119 -0.22 4.30 -12.71
CA TYR A 119 -1.19 4.21 -11.61
C TYR A 119 -1.57 5.58 -11.03
N LEU A 120 -0.71 6.59 -11.15
CA LEU A 120 -1.07 7.97 -10.82
C LEU A 120 -2.24 8.45 -11.69
N ALA A 121 -2.13 8.27 -13.00
CA ALA A 121 -3.19 8.62 -13.95
C ALA A 121 -4.48 7.80 -13.71
N GLU A 122 -4.36 6.55 -13.24
CA GLU A 122 -5.53 5.75 -12.85
C GLU A 122 -6.23 6.32 -11.58
N ILE A 123 -5.48 6.72 -10.55
CA ILE A 123 -6.05 7.34 -9.35
C ILE A 123 -6.74 8.68 -9.69
N GLU A 124 -6.18 9.48 -10.61
CA GLU A 124 -6.77 10.76 -11.03
C GLU A 124 -8.18 10.62 -11.62
N LYS A 125 -8.51 9.46 -12.19
CA LYS A 125 -9.88 9.16 -12.66
C LYS A 125 -10.90 9.11 -11.53
N LEU A 126 -10.48 9.04 -10.27
CA LEU A 126 -11.36 8.98 -9.09
C LEU A 126 -11.59 10.35 -8.44
N LEU A 127 -11.03 11.44 -8.98
CA LEU A 127 -11.17 12.77 -8.41
C LEU A 127 -12.64 13.21 -8.32
N VAL A 128 -13.07 13.56 -7.11
CA VAL A 128 -14.36 14.14 -6.77
C VAL A 128 -14.18 15.62 -6.53
N LYS A 129 -14.89 16.44 -7.32
CA LYS A 129 -14.86 17.90 -7.18
C LYS A 129 -15.60 18.32 -5.90
N SER A 130 -15.02 19.26 -5.17
CA SER A 130 -15.68 19.86 -4.00
C SER A 130 -16.87 20.74 -4.42
N ASN A 131 -17.98 20.57 -3.71
CA ASN A 131 -19.16 21.45 -3.85
C ASN A 131 -18.99 22.80 -3.13
N LEU A 132 -17.99 22.92 -2.24
CA LEU A 132 -17.75 24.14 -1.45
C LEU A 132 -16.62 24.99 -2.03
N TYR A 133 -15.61 24.36 -2.63
CA TYR A 133 -14.40 25.01 -3.12
C TYR A 133 -14.18 24.62 -4.60
N PRO A 134 -14.45 25.51 -5.57
CA PRO A 134 -14.45 25.17 -7.00
C PRO A 134 -13.14 24.61 -7.56
N THR A 135 -12.03 24.84 -6.87
CA THR A 135 -10.68 24.39 -7.25
C THR A 135 -10.17 23.23 -6.39
N ALA A 136 -10.98 22.72 -5.45
CA ALA A 136 -10.59 21.61 -4.60
C ALA A 136 -11.19 20.30 -5.10
N TYR A 137 -10.39 19.25 -5.02
CA TYR A 137 -10.75 17.89 -5.34
C TYR A 137 -10.31 16.97 -4.20
N GLY A 138 -10.92 15.80 -4.11
CA GLY A 138 -10.44 14.73 -3.26
C GLY A 138 -10.76 13.38 -3.86
N ILE A 139 -10.15 12.34 -3.31
CA ILE A 139 -10.20 10.98 -3.83
C ILE A 139 -10.96 10.11 -2.83
N PRO A 140 -11.95 9.31 -3.27
CA PRO A 140 -12.69 8.43 -2.37
C PRO A 140 -11.80 7.33 -1.79
N TYR A 141 -12.30 6.65 -0.76
CA TYR A 141 -11.62 5.50 -0.17
C TYR A 141 -11.59 4.30 -1.13
N SER A 142 -12.59 4.13 -1.98
CA SER A 142 -12.66 3.01 -2.93
C SER A 142 -13.26 3.44 -4.27
N SER A 143 -13.06 2.65 -5.33
CA SER A 143 -13.68 2.94 -6.64
C SER A 143 -15.19 2.65 -6.66
N ASN A 144 -15.64 1.67 -5.88
CA ASN A 144 -17.04 1.23 -5.77
C ASN A 144 -17.33 0.86 -4.30
N PHE A 145 -18.58 0.50 -3.97
CA PHE A 145 -18.95 0.22 -2.58
C PHE A 145 -18.05 -0.84 -1.92
N GLY A 146 -17.72 -1.92 -2.63
CA GLY A 146 -16.76 -2.95 -2.22
C GLY A 146 -16.98 -3.50 -0.80
N THR A 147 -15.94 -4.12 -0.29
CA THR A 147 -15.82 -4.55 1.09
C THR A 147 -14.55 -4.00 1.71
N HIS A 148 -14.38 -4.17 3.01
CA HIS A 148 -13.12 -3.93 3.70
C HIS A 148 -12.37 -5.26 3.85
N TYR A 149 -11.12 -5.18 4.30
CA TYR A 149 -10.31 -6.37 4.58
C TYR A 149 -11.10 -7.41 5.38
N ALA A 150 -11.17 -8.64 4.85
CA ALA A 150 -12.03 -9.72 5.34
C ALA A 150 -13.53 -9.67 4.97
N ASN A 151 -13.89 -8.99 3.87
CA ASN A 151 -15.16 -9.10 3.13
C ASN A 151 -16.42 -8.71 3.92
N ALA A 152 -16.33 -7.67 4.76
CA ALA A 152 -17.54 -6.99 5.24
C ALA A 152 -17.69 -5.63 4.53
N PRO A 153 -18.92 -5.15 4.32
CA PRO A 153 -19.14 -4.00 3.45
C PRO A 153 -18.46 -2.73 3.96
N LEU A 154 -17.98 -1.87 3.05
CA LEU A 154 -17.50 -0.54 3.43
C LEU A 154 -18.65 0.35 3.90
N TRP A 155 -18.28 1.46 4.55
CA TRP A 155 -19.25 2.43 5.05
C TRP A 155 -19.86 3.26 3.92
N GLN A 156 -21.04 3.83 4.17
CA GLN A 156 -21.71 4.69 3.22
C GLN A 156 -20.83 5.90 2.84
N GLY A 157 -20.58 6.03 1.54
CA GLY A 157 -19.78 7.13 0.99
C GLY A 157 -18.29 6.82 0.83
N ALA A 158 -17.84 5.61 1.18
CA ALA A 158 -16.46 5.17 0.93
C ALA A 158 -16.06 5.35 -0.55
N ASP A 159 -17.01 5.18 -1.47
CA ASP A 159 -16.80 5.23 -2.92
C ASP A 159 -17.19 6.55 -3.58
N THR A 160 -17.64 7.54 -2.80
CA THR A 160 -18.19 8.80 -3.34
C THR A 160 -17.76 10.06 -2.60
N LYS A 161 -17.21 9.95 -1.38
CA LYS A 161 -16.73 11.09 -0.59
C LYS A 161 -15.21 11.06 -0.47
N PRO A 162 -14.53 12.21 -0.53
CA PRO A 162 -13.10 12.31 -0.28
C PRO A 162 -12.65 11.60 1.00
N CYS A 163 -11.50 10.93 0.95
CA CYS A 163 -10.89 10.22 2.04
C CYS A 163 -9.44 10.68 2.23
N VAL A 164 -9.11 11.08 3.45
CA VAL A 164 -7.79 11.66 3.80
C VAL A 164 -6.64 10.71 3.44
N SER A 165 -6.80 9.40 3.61
CA SER A 165 -5.72 8.45 3.34
C SER A 165 -5.44 8.30 1.84
N SER A 166 -6.49 8.20 1.02
CA SER A 166 -6.37 8.22 -0.45
C SER A 166 -5.72 9.52 -0.94
N ASP A 167 -6.18 10.67 -0.42
CA ASP A 167 -5.61 11.98 -0.77
C ASP A 167 -4.12 12.07 -0.37
N ALA A 168 -3.76 11.62 0.83
CA ALA A 168 -2.40 11.66 1.32
C ALA A 168 -1.44 10.81 0.48
N TRP A 169 -1.80 9.56 0.19
CA TRP A 169 -0.96 8.67 -0.61
C TRP A 169 -0.86 9.10 -2.07
N TYR A 170 -1.93 9.66 -2.64
CA TYR A 170 -1.86 10.32 -3.95
C TYR A 170 -0.85 11.49 -3.93
N LEU A 171 -0.93 12.38 -2.94
CA LEU A 171 0.01 13.50 -2.80
C LEU A 171 1.45 13.02 -2.60
N PHE A 172 1.66 11.93 -1.84
CA PHE A 172 2.99 11.32 -1.71
C PHE A 172 3.52 10.84 -3.06
N GLY A 173 2.69 10.20 -3.88
CA GLY A 173 3.05 9.83 -5.25
C GLY A 173 3.36 11.05 -6.14
N VAL A 174 2.50 12.07 -6.16
CA VAL A 174 2.70 13.30 -6.96
C VAL A 174 3.99 14.01 -6.57
N LEU A 175 4.28 14.10 -5.26
CA LEU A 175 5.43 14.81 -4.72
C LEU A 175 6.72 13.95 -4.70
N GLN A 176 6.64 12.69 -5.15
CA GLN A 176 7.71 11.69 -5.04
C GLN A 176 8.28 11.59 -3.61
N PHE A 177 7.38 11.66 -2.64
CA PHE A 177 7.71 11.63 -1.23
C PHE A 177 7.44 10.24 -0.66
N ASP A 178 8.49 9.55 -0.21
CA ASP A 178 8.38 8.28 0.49
C ASP A 178 8.24 8.53 2.01
N PRO A 179 7.03 8.39 2.61
CA PRO A 179 6.86 8.57 4.05
C PRO A 179 7.63 7.50 4.85
N MET A 180 8.00 6.38 4.22
CA MET A 180 8.77 5.31 4.84
C MET A 180 10.29 5.49 4.66
N ALA A 181 10.75 6.59 4.05
CA ALA A 181 12.18 6.90 4.00
C ALA A 181 12.76 7.32 5.37
N VAL A 182 11.89 7.70 6.32
CA VAL A 182 12.32 8.11 7.67
C VAL A 182 13.08 6.98 8.35
N ASN A 183 14.32 7.25 8.78
CA ASN A 183 15.21 6.26 9.38
C ASN A 183 15.44 4.99 8.52
N TYR A 184 15.27 5.01 7.19
CA TYR A 184 15.46 3.83 6.32
C TYR A 184 16.84 3.19 6.48
N ASN A 185 17.89 4.00 6.64
CA ASN A 185 19.27 3.56 6.84
C ASN A 185 19.60 3.23 8.30
N LYS A 186 18.62 2.73 9.07
CA LYS A 186 18.88 2.21 10.42
C LYS A 186 19.80 0.99 10.32
N ALA A 187 20.80 0.92 11.20
CA ALA A 187 21.89 -0.06 11.14
C ALA A 187 21.41 -1.48 11.55
N ILE A 188 20.48 -2.05 10.78
CA ILE A 188 19.89 -3.37 11.00
C ILE A 188 21.00 -4.43 10.82
N PRO A 189 21.33 -5.23 11.84
CA PRO A 189 22.28 -6.32 11.71
C PRO A 189 21.86 -7.31 10.62
N LEU A 190 22.82 -7.82 9.84
CA LEU A 190 22.54 -8.79 8.77
C LEU A 190 21.80 -10.04 9.29
N ALA A 191 22.10 -10.47 10.53
CA ALA A 191 21.43 -11.60 11.17
C ALA A 191 19.91 -11.40 11.35
N ASP A 192 19.46 -10.14 11.42
CA ASP A 192 18.05 -9.78 11.62
C ASP A 192 17.33 -9.52 10.29
N LYS A 193 18.06 -9.37 9.17
CA LYS A 193 17.52 -9.23 7.81
C LYS A 193 17.12 -10.58 7.21
N PHE A 194 16.11 -11.23 7.80
CA PHE A 194 15.66 -12.56 7.37
C PHE A 194 15.18 -12.65 5.90
N TRP A 195 14.88 -11.51 5.27
CA TRP A 195 14.47 -11.41 3.87
C TRP A 195 15.63 -11.42 2.86
N VAL A 196 16.88 -11.33 3.32
CA VAL A 196 18.07 -11.35 2.46
C VAL A 196 18.55 -12.77 2.19
N ASN A 197 18.25 -13.72 3.09
CA ASN A 197 18.69 -15.12 2.99
C ASN A 197 17.86 -15.97 2.03
#